data_AF-A0AAD9Q1H6-F1
#
_entry.id   AF-A0AAD9Q1H6-F1
#
_cell.length_a   1.000
_cell.length_b   1.000
_cell.length_c   1.000
_cell.angle_alpha   90.00
_cell.angle_beta   90.00
_cell.angle_gamma   90.00
#
_symmetry.space_group_name_H-M   'P 1'
#
loop_
_entity.id
_entity.type
_entity.pdbx_description
1 polymer ?
#
loop_
_entity_poly.entity_id
_entity_poly.type
_entity_poly.pdbx_seq_one_letter_code
_entity_poly.pdbx_strand_id
1 'polypeptide(L)'
;MLRHQFNSHGLPHLLVSDNASAFRGDEFQQFLAKNGIRHVGGAPHHPGTNGLAENAATSFKEAMKKTDGYLAARLDLYLFDYRLTPHVTTGIPPCEPLMGRRFKTRFDLLKPSLDDKVLKKQEIQARERDEGSKIQIEPVYYTNYSKLGPANIPGTVKSMTAPVSWLVKGAK
;
A
#
# COMPACT_ATOMS: atom_id res chain seq x y z
N MET A 1 -20.77 19.09 8.18
CA MET A 1 -19.89 18.04 8.76
C MET A 1 -19.96 16.72 8.01
N LEU A 2 -21.15 16.11 7.83
CA LEU A 2 -21.31 14.83 7.10
C LEU A 2 -20.77 14.84 5.67
N ARG A 3 -21.04 15.90 4.90
CA ARG A 3 -20.50 16.04 3.53
C ARG A 3 -18.97 15.94 3.48
N HIS A 4 -18.27 16.50 4.46
CA HIS A 4 -16.81 16.45 4.51
C HIS A 4 -16.31 15.02 4.77
N GLN A 5 -16.94 14.31 5.70
CA GLN A 5 -16.61 12.91 6.00
C GLN A 5 -16.89 12.00 4.78
N PHE A 6 -18.03 12.19 4.12
CA PHE A 6 -18.41 11.41 2.94
C PHE A 6 -17.55 11.73 1.71
N ASN A 7 -17.05 12.97 1.58
CA ASN A 7 -16.09 13.29 0.52
C ASN A 7 -14.75 12.59 0.73
N SER A 8 -14.32 12.40 1.99
CA SER A 8 -13.05 11.76 2.31
C SER A 8 -13.10 10.23 2.25
N HIS A 9 -14.23 9.62 2.60
CA HIS A 9 -14.37 8.17 2.77
C HIS A 9 -15.37 7.50 1.82
N GLY A 10 -16.12 8.29 1.06
CA GLY A 10 -17.24 7.81 0.26
C GLY A 10 -18.57 7.79 1.01
N LEU A 11 -19.64 7.55 0.27
CA LEU A 11 -21.00 7.43 0.81
C LEU A 11 -21.19 6.02 1.40
N PRO A 12 -21.63 5.89 2.67
CA PRO A 12 -21.90 4.59 3.25
C PRO A 12 -23.20 4.00 2.71
N HIS A 13 -23.31 2.68 2.65
CA HIS A 13 -24.58 2.01 2.33
C HIS A 13 -25.61 2.14 3.46
N LEU A 14 -25.13 2.15 4.71
CA LEU A 14 -25.96 2.16 5.91
C LEU A 14 -25.38 3.16 6.92
N LEU A 15 -26.25 4.01 7.47
CA LEU A 15 -25.94 4.88 8.59
C LEU A 15 -26.81 4.47 9.78
N VAL A 16 -26.16 4.11 10.89
CA VAL A 16 -26.84 3.82 12.16
C VAL A 16 -26.60 5.00 13.10
N SER A 17 -27.67 5.57 13.63
CA SER A 17 -27.59 6.65 14.63
C SER A 17 -28.53 6.37 15.80
N ASP A 18 -28.33 7.09 16.89
CA ASP A 18 -29.33 7.17 17.94
C ASP A 18 -30.55 7.98 17.46
N ASN A 19 -31.55 8.06 18.34
CA ASN A 19 -32.81 8.76 18.08
C ASN A 19 -32.75 10.26 18.42
N ALA A 20 -31.56 10.87 18.43
CA ALA A 20 -31.41 12.29 18.69
C ALA A 20 -32.15 13.14 17.62
N SER A 21 -32.66 14.29 18.02
CA SER A 21 -33.42 15.21 17.14
C SER A 21 -32.62 15.62 15.91
N ALA A 22 -31.29 15.74 16.03
CA ALA A 22 -30.38 16.04 14.93
C ALA A 22 -30.43 15.02 13.78
N PHE A 23 -30.77 13.75 14.06
CA PHE A 23 -30.85 12.68 13.05
C PHE A 23 -32.28 12.37 12.60
N ARG A 24 -33.28 13.09 13.13
CA ARG A 24 -34.69 12.93 12.77
C ARG A 24 -35.26 14.05 11.90
N GLY A 25 -34.51 15.12 11.67
CA GLY A 25 -34.97 16.22 10.82
C GLY A 25 -35.20 15.79 9.37
N ASP A 26 -36.25 16.34 8.74
CA ASP A 26 -36.63 16.04 7.36
C ASP A 26 -35.50 16.35 6.37
N GLU A 27 -34.76 17.44 6.58
CA GLU A 27 -33.61 17.81 5.75
C GLU A 27 -32.54 16.72 5.74
N PHE A 28 -32.27 16.11 6.91
CA PHE A 28 -31.30 15.04 7.05
C PHE A 28 -31.76 13.76 6.36
N GLN A 29 -33.03 13.37 6.54
CA GLN A 29 -33.60 12.20 5.86
C GLN A 29 -33.59 12.38 4.33
N GLN A 30 -33.97 13.57 3.84
CA GLN A 30 -33.89 13.90 2.42
C GLN A 30 -32.46 13.85 1.89
N PHE A 31 -31.49 14.35 2.66
CA PHE A 31 -30.07 14.29 2.30
C PHE A 31 -29.59 12.85 2.15
N LEU A 32 -29.92 11.96 3.11
CA LEU A 32 -29.54 10.56 3.03
C LEU A 32 -30.23 9.84 1.85
N ALA A 33 -31.53 10.08 1.66
CA ALA A 33 -32.29 9.50 0.56
C ALA A 33 -31.74 9.92 -0.81
N LYS A 34 -31.40 11.20 -0.99
CA LYS A 34 -30.78 11.72 -2.23
C LYS A 34 -29.43 11.08 -2.53
N ASN A 35 -28.70 10.66 -1.50
CA ASN A 35 -27.40 10.00 -1.63
C ASN A 35 -27.49 8.46 -1.60
N GLY A 36 -28.71 7.88 -1.57
CA GLY A 36 -28.91 6.43 -1.53
C GLY A 36 -28.44 5.77 -0.24
N ILE A 37 -28.32 6.53 0.86
CA ILE A 37 -27.85 6.03 2.16
C ILE A 37 -29.06 5.54 2.95
N ARG A 38 -29.07 4.26 3.35
CA ARG A 38 -30.11 3.72 4.21
C ARG A 38 -29.86 4.15 5.66
N HIS A 39 -30.82 4.84 6.27
CA HIS A 39 -30.75 5.25 7.66
C HIS A 39 -31.47 4.24 8.56
N VAL A 40 -30.80 3.77 9.61
CA VAL A 40 -31.41 2.96 10.67
C VAL A 40 -31.26 3.73 11.97
N GLY A 41 -32.37 4.33 12.41
CA GLY A 41 -32.45 4.91 13.75
C GLY A 41 -32.47 3.80 14.79
N GLY A 42 -31.77 4.00 15.91
CA GLY A 42 -31.70 3.03 16.99
C GLY A 42 -33.09 2.60 17.43
N ALA A 43 -33.43 1.33 17.22
CA ALA A 43 -34.60 0.74 17.87
C ALA A 43 -34.34 0.71 19.39
N PRO A 44 -35.35 0.89 20.26
CA PRO A 44 -35.20 0.86 21.71
C PRO A 44 -34.61 -0.43 22.31
N HIS A 45 -34.28 -1.44 21.50
CA HIS A 45 -33.83 -2.76 21.96
C HIS A 45 -32.64 -3.36 21.19
N HIS A 46 -31.87 -2.56 20.44
CA HIS A 46 -30.60 -3.02 19.80
C HIS A 46 -29.37 -2.24 20.28
N PRO A 47 -29.03 -2.26 21.59
CA PRO A 47 -27.87 -1.57 22.15
C PRO A 47 -26.53 -2.02 21.54
N GLY A 48 -26.47 -3.23 20.94
CA GLY A 48 -25.26 -3.74 20.29
C GLY A 48 -24.84 -2.97 19.03
N THR A 49 -25.76 -2.30 18.33
CA THR A 49 -25.46 -1.68 17.02
C THR A 49 -24.75 -0.33 17.17
N ASN A 50 -25.07 0.44 18.22
CA ASN A 50 -24.41 1.72 18.53
C ASN A 50 -23.33 1.61 19.63
N GLY A 51 -23.24 0.47 20.32
CA GLY A 51 -22.26 0.28 21.40
C GLY A 51 -20.81 0.47 20.96
N LEU A 52 -20.47 0.18 19.69
CA LEU A 52 -19.15 0.47 19.14
C LEU A 52 -18.85 1.98 19.08
N ALA A 53 -19.84 2.78 18.68
CA ALA A 53 -19.70 4.24 18.63
C ALA A 53 -19.61 4.83 20.05
N GLU A 54 -20.41 4.31 21.00
CA GLU A 54 -20.37 4.72 22.41
C GLU A 54 -19.04 4.37 23.08
N ASN A 55 -18.52 3.17 22.82
CA ASN A 55 -17.20 2.76 23.30
C ASN A 55 -16.11 3.66 22.71
N ALA A 56 -16.15 3.95 21.41
CA ALA A 56 -15.20 4.86 20.77
C ALA A 56 -15.26 6.27 21.37
N ALA A 57 -16.47 6.80 21.63
CA ALA A 57 -16.64 8.10 22.29
C ALA A 57 -16.10 8.13 23.72
N THR A 58 -16.24 7.01 24.45
CA THR A 58 -15.70 6.85 25.81
C THR A 58 -14.17 6.83 25.78
N SER A 59 -13.58 5.99 24.94
CA SER A 59 -12.12 5.94 24.75
C SER A 59 -11.54 7.29 24.32
N PHE A 60 -12.25 8.02 23.45
CA PHE A 60 -11.88 9.37 23.05
C PHE A 60 -11.84 10.33 24.23
N LYS A 61 -12.91 10.38 25.03
CA LYS A 61 -12.97 11.27 26.21
C LYS A 61 -11.85 10.97 27.20
N GLU A 62 -11.54 9.70 27.44
CA GLU A 62 -10.45 9.30 28.32
C GLU A 62 -9.08 9.69 27.79
N ALA A 63 -8.82 9.47 26.50
CA ALA A 63 -7.57 9.86 25.87
C ALA A 63 -7.38 11.38 25.90
N MET A 64 -8.45 12.14 25.61
CA MET A 64 -8.41 13.59 25.71
C MET A 64 -8.07 14.04 27.13
N LYS A 65 -8.63 13.45 28.19
CA LYS A 65 -8.28 13.82 29.57
C LYS A 65 -6.80 13.60 29.93
N LYS A 66 -6.08 12.72 29.22
CA LYS A 66 -4.68 12.36 29.51
C LYS A 66 -3.65 13.22 28.79
N THR A 67 -4.07 14.01 27.80
CA THR A 67 -3.15 14.79 26.95
C THR A 67 -3.40 16.27 27.13
N ASP A 68 -2.34 17.03 27.36
CA ASP A 68 -2.36 18.49 27.48
C ASP A 68 -1.97 19.19 26.16
N GLY A 69 -2.33 20.47 26.03
CA GLY A 69 -2.03 21.28 24.85
C GLY A 69 -3.24 21.68 24.02
N TYR A 70 -2.98 22.25 22.84
CA TYR A 70 -4.03 22.79 21.95
C TYR A 70 -4.96 21.69 21.44
N LEU A 71 -6.26 22.00 21.39
CA LEU A 71 -7.30 21.03 21.06
C LEU A 71 -7.07 20.35 19.71
N ALA A 72 -6.75 21.11 18.65
CA ALA A 72 -6.57 20.53 17.32
C ALA A 72 -5.40 19.53 17.28
N ALA A 73 -4.25 19.88 17.88
CA ALA A 73 -3.09 19.00 17.92
C ALA A 73 -3.38 17.70 18.69
N ARG A 74 -4.16 17.78 19.77
CA ARG A 74 -4.59 16.61 20.55
C ARG A 74 -5.55 15.71 19.76
N LEU A 75 -6.49 16.31 19.02
CA LEU A 75 -7.40 15.58 18.15
C LEU A 75 -6.63 14.85 17.04
N ASP A 76 -5.69 15.52 16.39
CA ASP A 76 -4.89 14.95 15.31
C ASP A 76 -4.04 13.78 15.82
N LEU A 77 -3.38 13.95 16.97
CA LEU A 77 -2.60 12.91 17.61
C LEU A 77 -3.47 11.70 18.00
N TYR A 78 -4.60 11.94 18.66
CA TYR A 78 -5.52 10.88 19.04
C TYR A 78 -6.02 10.10 17.82
N LEU A 79 -6.45 10.79 16.76
CA LEU A 79 -6.95 10.13 15.55
C LEU A 79 -5.85 9.32 14.84
N PHE A 80 -4.61 9.80 14.86
CA PHE A 80 -3.47 9.07 14.34
C PHE A 80 -3.22 7.78 15.14
N ASP A 81 -3.15 7.88 16.46
CA ASP A 81 -2.89 6.75 17.36
C ASP A 81 -4.02 5.72 17.34
N TYR A 82 -5.27 6.17 17.34
CA TYR A 82 -6.45 5.31 17.26
C TYR A 82 -6.46 4.48 15.97
N ARG A 83 -6.12 5.08 14.83
CA ARG A 83 -6.05 4.37 13.53
C ARG A 83 -4.88 3.38 13.46
N LEU A 84 -3.85 3.56 14.27
CA LEU A 84 -2.65 2.73 14.32
C LEU A 84 -2.70 1.62 15.36
N THR A 85 -3.58 1.74 16.37
CA THR A 85 -3.71 0.77 17.43
C THR A 85 -4.64 -0.36 17.00
N PRO A 86 -4.18 -1.62 16.99
CA PRO A 86 -5.04 -2.76 16.70
C PRO A 86 -6.23 -2.84 17.66
N HIS A 87 -7.42 -3.03 17.13
CA HIS A 87 -8.61 -3.26 17.95
C HIS A 87 -8.60 -4.67 18.53
N VAL A 88 -9.05 -4.81 19.79
CA VAL A 88 -9.07 -6.10 20.50
C VAL A 88 -9.90 -7.15 19.75
N THR A 89 -11.03 -6.75 19.17
CA THR A 89 -11.96 -7.65 18.48
C THR A 89 -11.47 -8.09 17.11
N THR A 90 -10.82 -7.21 16.35
CA THR A 90 -10.40 -7.50 14.97
C THR A 90 -8.93 -7.88 14.84
N GLY A 91 -8.11 -7.57 15.85
CA GLY A 91 -6.66 -7.81 15.85
C GLY A 91 -5.88 -6.91 14.86
N ILE A 92 -6.57 -6.06 14.10
CA ILE A 92 -5.98 -5.23 13.04
C ILE A 92 -6.21 -3.73 13.33
N PRO A 93 -5.26 -2.86 12.96
CA PRO A 93 -5.40 -1.43 13.14
C PRO A 93 -6.40 -0.84 12.14
N PRO A 94 -7.29 0.10 12.55
CA PRO A 94 -8.32 0.64 11.66
C PRO A 94 -7.81 1.27 10.35
N CYS A 95 -6.57 1.76 10.30
CA CYS A 95 -5.98 2.30 9.06
C CYS A 95 -5.92 1.28 7.92
N GLU A 96 -5.72 -0.01 8.22
CA GLU A 96 -5.61 -1.05 7.20
C GLU A 96 -6.93 -1.29 6.46
N PRO A 97 -8.06 -1.62 7.11
CA PRO A 97 -9.33 -1.80 6.42
C PRO A 97 -9.91 -0.48 5.88
N LEU A 98 -9.59 0.66 6.50
CA LEU A 98 -10.14 1.96 6.08
C LEU A 98 -9.38 2.59 4.91
N MET A 99 -8.05 2.47 4.88
CA MET A 99 -7.20 3.15 3.88
C MET A 99 -6.41 2.17 3.00
N GLY A 100 -6.55 0.85 3.21
CA GLY A 100 -5.85 -0.18 2.46
C GLY A 100 -4.35 -0.25 2.74
N ARG A 101 -3.85 0.49 3.74
CA ARG A 101 -2.42 0.51 4.08
C ARG A 101 -2.20 0.87 5.54
N ARG A 102 -1.08 0.39 6.08
CA ARG A 102 -0.59 0.80 7.40
C ARG A 102 0.11 2.16 7.31
N PHE A 103 -0.06 3.01 8.31
CA PHE A 103 0.67 4.28 8.35
C PHE A 103 2.10 4.07 8.84
N LYS A 104 3.01 4.85 8.26
CA LYS A 104 4.40 4.93 8.71
C LYS A 104 4.46 5.75 10.00
N THR A 105 5.12 5.20 11.00
CA THR A 105 5.33 5.81 12.31
C THR A 105 6.81 6.07 12.54
N ARG A 106 7.13 6.85 13.59
CA ARG A 106 8.52 7.02 14.03
C ARG A 106 9.16 5.70 14.47
N PHE A 107 8.38 4.73 14.96
CA PHE A 107 8.88 3.41 15.32
C PHE A 107 9.34 2.60 14.10
N ASP A 108 8.77 2.85 12.92
CA ASP A 108 9.19 2.18 11.69
C ASP A 108 10.59 2.64 11.24
N LEU A 109 11.06 3.81 11.70
CA LEU A 109 12.44 4.26 11.46
C LEU A 109 13.48 3.41 12.22
N LEU A 110 13.07 2.69 13.27
CA LEU A 110 13.97 1.79 14.00
C LEU A 110 14.21 0.49 13.24
N LYS A 111 13.33 0.15 12.29
CA LYS A 111 13.47 -1.04 11.45
C LYS A 111 14.26 -0.66 10.20
N PRO A 112 15.21 -1.49 9.75
CA PRO A 112 15.89 -1.24 8.48
C PRO A 112 14.84 -1.19 7.35
N SER A 113 14.83 -0.07 6.63
CA SER A 113 13.90 0.22 5.54
C SER A 113 13.86 -0.93 4.52
N LEU A 114 12.67 -1.45 4.24
CA LEU A 114 12.49 -2.41 3.17
C LEU A 114 12.86 -1.78 1.84
N ASP A 115 12.56 -0.48 1.65
CA ASP A 115 12.90 0.27 0.45
C ASP A 115 14.42 0.32 0.26
N ASP A 116 15.20 0.52 1.32
CA ASP A 116 16.67 0.54 1.24
C ASP A 116 17.22 -0.86 0.90
N LYS A 117 16.57 -1.92 1.40
CA LYS A 117 16.91 -3.30 1.03
C LYS A 117 16.57 -3.58 -0.44
N VAL A 118 15.43 -3.09 -0.91
CA VAL A 118 14.98 -3.24 -2.30
C VAL A 118 15.90 -2.47 -3.23
N LEU A 119 16.21 -1.21 -2.93
CA LEU A 119 17.16 -0.37 -3.67
C LEU A 119 18.53 -1.02 -3.76
N LYS A 120 19.10 -1.46 -2.63
CA LYS A 120 20.38 -2.19 -2.63
C LYS A 120 20.34 -3.45 -3.49
N LYS A 121 19.25 -4.23 -3.41
CA LYS A 121 19.10 -5.42 -4.26
C LYS A 121 18.95 -5.07 -5.74
N GLN A 122 18.23 -4.01 -6.07
CA GLN A 122 18.10 -3.52 -7.46
C GLN A 122 19.44 -3.02 -8.00
N GLU A 123 20.22 -2.29 -7.20
CA GLU A 123 21.58 -1.84 -7.57
C GLU A 123 22.54 -3.02 -7.79
N ILE A 124 22.52 -4.02 -6.89
CA ILE A 124 23.30 -5.25 -7.06
C ILE A 124 22.89 -5.96 -8.36
N GLN A 125 21.59 -6.12 -8.61
CA GLN A 125 21.07 -6.77 -9.80
C GLN A 125 21.42 -6.01 -11.09
N ALA A 126 21.40 -4.67 -11.06
CA ALA A 126 21.83 -3.85 -12.19
C ALA A 126 23.34 -4.01 -12.47
N ARG A 127 24.17 -4.03 -11.42
CA ARG A 127 25.62 -4.21 -11.55
C ARG A 127 25.99 -5.59 -12.08
N GLU A 128 25.36 -6.65 -11.58
CA GLU A 128 25.57 -8.02 -12.07
C GLU A 128 25.22 -8.15 -13.56
N ARG A 129 24.17 -7.45 -14.01
CA ARG A 129 23.79 -7.41 -15.42
C ARG A 129 24.83 -6.70 -16.30
N ASP A 130 25.41 -5.61 -15.80
CA ASP A 130 26.46 -4.87 -16.50
C ASP A 130 27.80 -5.63 -16.53
N GLU A 131 28.16 -6.33 -15.45
CA GLU A 131 29.38 -7.15 -15.39
C GLU A 131 29.26 -8.44 -16.22
N GLY A 132 28.09 -9.08 -16.25
CA GLY A 132 27.82 -10.26 -17.11
C GLY A 132 27.88 -9.98 -18.62
N SER A 133 27.94 -8.70 -19.02
CA SER A 133 28.03 -8.28 -20.43
C SER A 133 29.47 -8.14 -20.94
N LYS A 134 30.48 -8.26 -20.08
CA LYS A 134 31.90 -8.23 -20.49
C LYS A 134 32.35 -9.63 -20.93
N ILE A 135 32.02 -9.99 -22.17
CA ILE A 135 32.51 -11.23 -22.78
C ILE A 135 33.98 -11.04 -23.15
N GLN A 136 34.82 -11.87 -22.55
CA GLN A 136 36.25 -11.95 -22.86
C GLN A 136 36.40 -12.48 -24.30
N ILE A 137 37.18 -11.80 -25.14
CA ILE A 137 37.37 -12.16 -26.55
C ILE A 137 38.27 -13.40 -26.60
N GLU A 138 37.65 -14.58 -26.47
CA GLU A 138 38.32 -15.87 -26.62
C GLU A 138 38.15 -16.44 -28.04
N PRO A 139 38.95 -17.45 -28.44
CA PRO A 139 38.68 -18.21 -29.66
C PRO A 139 37.33 -18.91 -29.55
N VAL A 140 36.40 -18.60 -30.45
CA VAL A 140 35.03 -19.17 -30.45
C VAL A 140 34.89 -20.12 -31.63
N TYR A 141 34.25 -21.27 -31.42
CA TYR A 141 33.90 -22.19 -32.50
C TYR A 141 32.55 -21.80 -33.11
N TYR A 142 32.47 -21.78 -34.45
CA TYR A 142 31.20 -21.62 -35.15
C TYR A 142 30.86 -22.88 -35.94
N THR A 143 29.57 -23.17 -36.06
CA THR A 143 29.08 -24.39 -36.71
C THR A 143 29.19 -24.26 -38.23
N ASN A 144 29.81 -25.25 -38.87
CA ASN A 144 29.84 -25.36 -40.31
C ASN A 144 28.59 -26.08 -40.80
N TYR A 145 27.71 -25.36 -41.49
CA TYR A 145 26.48 -25.92 -42.06
C TYR A 145 26.67 -26.55 -43.46
N SER A 146 27.90 -26.58 -43.98
CA SER A 146 28.23 -27.31 -45.20
C SER A 146 28.24 -28.82 -44.95
N LYS A 147 27.76 -29.62 -45.92
CA LYS A 147 27.85 -31.09 -45.88
C LYS A 147 29.29 -31.63 -46.03
N LEU A 148 30.26 -30.75 -46.27
CA LEU A 148 31.68 -31.09 -46.32
C LEU A 148 32.47 -30.33 -45.26
N GLY A 149 33.24 -31.07 -44.47
CA GLY A 149 34.19 -30.57 -43.47
C GLY A 149 33.77 -30.85 -42.02
N PRO A 150 34.64 -30.51 -41.05
CA PRO A 150 34.34 -30.66 -39.63
C PRO A 150 33.20 -29.72 -39.22
N ALA A 151 32.32 -30.22 -38.34
CA ALA A 151 31.09 -29.54 -37.92
C ALA A 151 31.34 -28.24 -37.11
N ASN A 152 32.51 -28.09 -36.49
CA ASN A 152 32.88 -26.91 -35.70
C ASN A 152 34.23 -26.37 -36.18
N ILE A 153 34.28 -25.08 -36.55
CA ILE A 153 35.48 -24.41 -37.06
C ILE A 153 35.90 -23.32 -36.07
N PRO A 154 37.18 -23.23 -35.68
CA PRO A 154 37.65 -22.15 -34.83
C PRO A 154 37.62 -20.80 -35.56
N GLY A 155 37.15 -19.77 -34.86
CA GLY A 155 37.09 -18.40 -35.35
C GLY A 155 37.38 -17.39 -34.25
N THR A 156 37.69 -16.17 -34.66
CA THR A 156 37.91 -15.05 -33.75
C THR A 156 36.73 -14.08 -33.86
N VAL A 157 36.20 -13.64 -32.72
CA VAL A 157 35.13 -12.63 -32.68
C VAL A 157 35.70 -11.29 -33.19
N LYS A 158 35.10 -10.74 -34.25
CA LYS A 158 35.54 -9.49 -34.88
C LYS A 158 34.84 -8.27 -34.29
N SER A 159 33.52 -8.36 -34.06
CA SER A 159 32.73 -7.24 -33.51
C SER A 159 31.38 -7.73 -32.98
N MET A 160 30.85 -7.05 -31.97
CA MET A 160 29.50 -7.29 -31.47
C MET A 160 28.49 -6.55 -32.35
N THR A 161 27.46 -7.25 -32.85
CA THR A 161 26.36 -6.67 -33.65
C THR A 161 25.11 -6.41 -32.83
N ALA A 162 24.90 -7.14 -31.71
CA ALA A 162 23.83 -6.94 -30.74
C ALA A 162 24.26 -7.46 -29.36
N PRO A 163 23.51 -7.20 -28.26
CA PRO A 163 23.92 -7.59 -26.89
C PRO A 163 24.27 -9.07 -26.71
N VAL A 164 23.71 -9.95 -27.56
CA VAL A 164 23.98 -11.40 -27.59
C VAL A 164 24.29 -11.91 -29.00
N SER A 165 24.80 -11.06 -29.89
CA SER A 165 25.11 -11.44 -31.27
C SER A 165 26.45 -10.89 -31.70
N TRP A 166 27.27 -11.77 -32.29
CA TRP A 166 28.66 -11.47 -32.64
C TRP A 166 28.97 -11.86 -34.08
N LEU A 167 29.76 -11.02 -34.75
CA LEU A 167 30.35 -11.32 -36.04
C LEU A 167 31.67 -12.08 -35.81
N VAL A 168 31.76 -13.31 -36.30
CA VAL A 168 32.95 -14.18 -36.16
C VAL A 168 33.68 -14.27 -37.50
N LYS A 169 35.02 -14.15 -37.48
CA LYS A 169 35.88 -14.38 -38.64
C LYS A 169 36.57 -15.74 -38.48
N GLY A 170 36.36 -16.65 -39.43
CA GLY A 170 37.04 -17.94 -39.43
C GLY A 170 38.55 -17.80 -39.62
N ALA A 171 39.33 -18.64 -38.91
CA ALA A 171 40.73 -18.84 -39.23
C ALA A 171 40.81 -19.56 -40.59
N LYS A 172 41.52 -18.97 -41.56
CA LYS A 172 41.78 -19.61 -42.85
C LYS A 172 42.74 -20.76 -42.70
#